data_AF-A0A6C0LU89-F1
#
_entry.id   AF-A0A6C0LU89-F1
#
_cell.length_a   1.000
_cell.length_b   1.000
_cell.length_c   1.000
_cell.angle_alpha   90.00
_cell.angle_beta   90.00
_cell.angle_gamma   90.00
#
_symmetry.space_group_name_H-M   'P 1'
#
loop_
_entity.id
_entity.type
_entity.pdbx_description
1 polymer ?
#
loop_
_entity_poly.entity_id
_entity_poly.type
_entity_poly.pdbx_seq_one_letter_code
_entity_poly.pdbx_strand_id
1 'polypeptide(L)'
;MASKKDNKYYCSIGPVPKGKTLGEPEYCLETKQVRYYGKVAIDKKLLESIKKNVSNLIKEQLKLKKIHDDAKILVNEVKMIKIILSDQSAKPSKIKRAEDKKALLLKKRDNLIKRLQDQQELVESLEAYEEKKKKEEKKEEKKEKEKKEKKEKEKKEKKEKEKKEKEKKEKKEKEKKEKEKKEKKEKEKKASGSKTSKKK
;
A
#
# COMPACT_ATOMS: atom_id res chain seq x y z
N MET A 1 -23.41 32.19 3.21
CA MET A 1 -23.00 33.02 4.35
C MET A 1 -22.55 32.11 5.49
N ALA A 2 -21.24 31.90 5.65
CA ALA A 2 -20.70 31.04 6.71
C ALA A 2 -20.49 31.88 7.97
N SER A 3 -21.13 31.45 9.07
CA SER A 3 -21.14 32.11 10.37
C SER A 3 -19.73 32.42 10.88
N LYS A 4 -19.48 33.70 11.19
CA LYS A 4 -18.31 34.14 11.96
C LYS A 4 -18.41 33.56 13.37
N LYS A 5 -17.87 32.37 13.58
CA LYS A 5 -17.51 31.91 14.91
C LYS A 5 -16.23 32.63 15.28
N ASP A 6 -16.23 33.28 16.44
CA ASP A 6 -15.08 33.97 17.02
C ASP A 6 -13.99 32.95 17.34
N ASN A 7 -13.22 32.59 16.32
CA ASN A 7 -12.07 31.72 16.49
C ASN A 7 -10.97 32.53 17.20
N LYS A 8 -10.96 32.44 18.53
CA LYS A 8 -9.90 32.88 19.45
C LYS A 8 -8.53 32.39 19.00
N TYR A 9 -8.50 31.23 18.34
CA TYR A 9 -7.31 30.55 17.87
C TYR A 9 -7.06 30.76 16.37
N TYR A 10 -5.80 30.97 16.01
CA TYR A 10 -5.32 31.18 14.64
C TYR A 10 -4.37 30.05 14.22
N CYS A 11 -4.65 29.40 13.09
CA CYS A 11 -3.91 28.25 12.57
C CYS A 11 -3.36 28.46 11.13
N SER A 12 -3.34 29.69 10.61
CA SER A 12 -2.96 29.99 9.22
C SER A 12 -1.47 30.39 9.04
N ILE A 13 -1.01 30.48 7.78
CA ILE A 13 0.39 30.72 7.36
C ILE A 13 0.86 32.19 7.54
N GLY A 14 -0.01 33.10 7.93
CA GLY A 14 0.32 34.51 8.12
C GLY A 14 0.81 34.84 9.54
N PRO A 15 1.21 36.11 9.77
CA PRO A 15 1.39 36.63 11.13
C PRO A 15 0.07 36.52 11.92
N VAL A 16 0.17 36.22 13.21
CA VAL A 16 -0.99 36.06 14.08
C VAL A 16 -1.72 37.41 14.20
N PRO A 17 -3.02 37.49 13.85
CA PRO A 17 -3.79 38.72 13.96
C PRO A 17 -3.87 39.19 15.43
N LYS A 18 -3.86 40.51 15.64
CA LYS A 18 -3.99 41.10 16.99
C LYS A 18 -5.28 40.59 17.66
N GLY A 19 -5.17 40.11 18.89
CA GLY A 19 -6.30 39.55 19.65
C GLY A 19 -6.57 38.07 19.43
N LYS A 20 -5.76 37.36 18.62
CA LYS A 20 -5.83 35.90 18.48
C LYS A 20 -4.60 35.23 19.07
N THR A 21 -4.78 34.04 19.62
CA THR A 21 -3.70 33.19 20.12
C THR A 21 -3.39 32.09 19.10
N LEU A 22 -2.17 31.58 19.10
CA LEU A 22 -1.83 30.38 18.32
C LEU A 22 -2.71 29.23 18.79
N GLY A 23 -3.32 28.51 17.83
CA GLY A 23 -4.12 27.34 18.14
C GLY A 23 -3.25 26.19 18.63
N GLU A 24 -3.81 25.39 19.54
CA GLU A 24 -3.22 24.11 19.88
C GLU A 24 -3.28 23.14 18.69
N PRO A 25 -2.40 22.13 18.67
CA PRO A 25 -2.24 21.31 17.48
C PRO A 25 -3.44 20.44 17.18
N GLU A 26 -4.12 19.95 18.21
CA GLU A 26 -5.36 19.17 18.06
C GLU A 26 -6.44 20.03 17.39
N TYR A 27 -6.56 21.29 17.79
CA TYR A 27 -7.50 22.25 17.21
C TYR A 27 -7.16 22.62 15.76
N CYS A 28 -5.87 22.80 15.45
CA CYS A 28 -5.44 23.09 14.07
C CYS A 28 -5.59 21.88 13.15
N LEU A 29 -5.47 20.66 13.69
CA LEU A 29 -5.78 19.41 12.98
C LEU A 29 -7.28 19.29 12.66
N GLU A 30 -8.15 19.55 13.64
CA GLU A 30 -9.62 19.52 13.44
C GLU A 30 -10.09 20.54 12.40
N THR A 31 -9.50 21.73 12.40
CA THR A 31 -9.86 22.81 11.45
C THR A 31 -9.20 22.67 10.07
N LYS A 32 -8.39 21.61 9.85
CA LYS A 32 -7.63 21.34 8.62
C LYS A 32 -6.72 22.51 8.21
N GLN A 33 -6.37 23.39 9.14
CA GLN A 33 -5.48 24.52 8.92
C GLN A 33 -4.07 24.09 9.32
N VAL A 34 -3.31 23.61 8.34
CA VAL A 34 -1.98 23.04 8.55
C VAL A 34 -0.95 24.18 8.64
N ARG A 35 -0.45 24.48 9.83
CA ARG A 35 0.91 25.02 9.94
C ARG A 35 1.70 24.36 11.07
N TYR A 36 2.77 23.71 10.66
CA TYR A 36 4.08 23.65 11.32
C TYR A 36 4.08 24.07 12.79
N TYR A 37 4.29 23.10 13.67
CA TYR A 37 4.97 23.35 14.93
C TYR A 37 6.27 24.09 14.60
N GLY A 38 6.38 25.34 15.04
CA GLY A 38 7.27 26.37 14.49
C GLY A 38 8.79 26.19 14.62
N LYS A 39 9.34 24.97 14.61
CA LYS A 39 10.79 24.72 14.50
C LYS A 39 11.18 23.54 13.60
N VAL A 40 10.28 22.61 13.32
CA VAL A 40 10.62 21.39 12.56
C VAL A 40 9.56 21.15 11.50
N ALA A 41 10.00 20.90 10.26
CA ALA A 41 9.10 20.50 9.20
C ALA A 41 8.40 19.20 9.57
N ILE A 42 7.07 19.17 9.46
CA ILE A 42 6.30 17.93 9.62
C ILE A 42 6.85 16.93 8.61
N ASP A 43 7.20 15.74 9.09
CA ASP A 43 7.72 14.67 8.25
C ASP A 43 6.80 14.45 7.05
N LYS A 44 7.35 14.56 5.83
CA LYS A 44 6.58 14.39 4.59
C LYS A 44 5.89 13.02 4.56
N LYS A 45 6.51 12.01 5.16
CA LYS A 45 5.94 10.66 5.35
C LYS A 45 4.68 10.66 6.22
N LEU A 46 4.63 11.49 7.26
CA LEU A 46 3.46 11.63 8.14
C LEU A 46 2.31 12.31 7.39
N LEU A 47 2.59 13.38 6.65
CA LEU A 47 1.61 14.05 5.79
C LEU A 47 1.11 13.16 4.65
N GLU A 48 1.99 12.37 4.04
CA GLU A 48 1.64 11.38 3.04
C GLU A 48 0.82 10.23 3.63
N SER A 49 1.07 9.81 4.87
CA SER A 49 0.26 8.81 5.56
C SER A 49 -1.18 9.27 5.81
N ILE A 50 -1.37 10.58 6.02
CA ILE A 50 -2.69 11.22 6.22
C ILE A 50 -3.38 11.51 4.88
N LYS A 51 -2.61 11.88 3.83
CA LYS A 51 -3.12 12.12 2.47
C LYS A 51 -3.41 10.83 1.70
N LYS A 52 -2.74 9.73 2.03
CA LYS A 52 -3.15 8.41 1.56
C LYS A 52 -4.53 8.17 2.13
N ASN A 53 -5.52 8.10 1.24
CA ASN A 53 -6.89 7.71 1.56
C ASN A 53 -6.85 6.62 2.62
N VAL A 54 -7.20 6.97 3.87
CA VAL A 54 -7.44 5.98 4.93
C VAL A 54 -8.33 4.94 4.26
N SER A 55 -7.84 3.70 4.15
CA SER A 55 -8.53 2.66 3.38
C SER A 55 -9.98 2.65 3.84
N ASN A 56 -10.91 2.48 2.91
CA ASN A 56 -12.33 2.47 3.27
C ASN A 56 -12.56 1.54 4.46
N LEU A 57 -11.84 0.42 4.52
CA LEU A 57 -11.81 -0.48 5.66
C LEU A 57 -11.52 0.21 7.02
N ILE A 58 -10.44 0.98 7.17
CA ILE A 58 -10.10 1.62 8.46
C ILE A 58 -11.18 2.64 8.87
N LYS A 59 -11.77 3.37 7.91
CA LYS A 59 -12.87 4.31 8.21
C LYS A 59 -14.09 3.57 8.73
N GLU A 60 -14.46 2.47 8.10
CA GLU A 60 -15.61 1.65 8.48
C GLU A 60 -15.36 0.91 9.81
N GLN A 61 -14.13 0.45 10.08
CA GLN A 61 -13.73 -0.09 11.38
C GLN A 61 -13.84 0.96 12.50
N LEU A 62 -13.48 2.23 12.24
CA LEU A 62 -13.66 3.32 13.21
C LEU A 62 -15.14 3.61 13.48
N LYS A 63 -16.00 3.52 12.46
CA LYS A 63 -17.46 3.64 12.67
C LYS A 63 -17.99 2.48 13.52
N LEU A 64 -17.57 1.25 13.24
CA LEU A 64 -17.93 0.08 14.04
C LEU A 64 -17.53 0.26 15.51
N LYS A 65 -16.32 0.78 15.76
CA LYS A 65 -15.85 1.09 17.12
C LYS A 65 -16.73 2.12 17.83
N LYS A 66 -17.16 3.17 17.13
CA LYS A 66 -18.09 4.17 17.69
C LYS A 66 -19.43 3.54 18.09
N ILE A 67 -19.99 2.66 17.25
CA ILE A 67 -21.23 1.93 17.56
C ILE A 67 -21.04 1.06 18.81
N HIS A 68 -19.88 0.41 18.98
CA HIS A 68 -19.56 -0.34 20.19
C HIS A 68 -19.50 0.55 21.44
N ASP A 69 -18.91 1.74 21.36
CA ASP A 69 -18.81 2.64 22.50
C ASP A 69 -20.19 3.22 22.86
N ASP A 70 -21.02 3.56 21.87
CA ASP A 70 -22.42 3.94 22.07
C ASP A 70 -23.22 2.82 22.76
N ALA A 71 -22.98 1.57 22.38
CA ALA A 71 -23.62 0.41 23.01
C ALA A 71 -23.22 0.27 24.49
N LYS A 72 -21.95 0.52 24.84
CA LYS A 72 -21.49 0.51 26.26
C LYS A 72 -22.19 1.60 27.08
N ILE A 73 -22.33 2.80 26.51
CA ILE A 73 -23.06 3.90 27.16
C ILE A 73 -24.51 3.49 27.42
N LEU A 74 -25.18 2.92 26.42
CA LEU A 74 -26.57 2.46 26.56
C LEU A 74 -26.72 1.41 27.65
N VAL A 75 -25.78 0.45 27.74
CA VAL A 75 -25.79 -0.57 28.83
C VAL A 75 -25.69 0.09 30.20
N ASN A 76 -24.84 1.12 30.36
CA ASN A 76 -24.72 1.85 31.61
C ASN A 76 -25.99 2.63 31.95
N GLU A 77 -26.62 3.27 30.97
CA GLU A 77 -27.91 3.95 31.18
C GLU A 77 -29.02 2.99 31.60
N VAL A 78 -29.09 1.80 31.00
CA VAL A 78 -30.07 0.76 31.39
C VAL A 78 -29.81 0.27 32.82
N LYS A 79 -28.54 0.09 33.22
CA LYS A 79 -28.19 -0.28 34.60
C LYS A 79 -28.66 0.78 35.60
N MET A 80 -28.43 2.06 35.31
CA MET A 80 -28.90 3.15 36.17
C MET A 80 -30.43 3.17 36.31
N ILE A 81 -31.16 2.95 35.22
CA ILE A 81 -32.63 2.86 35.26
C ILE A 81 -33.09 1.65 36.07
N LYS A 82 -32.43 0.49 35.93
CA LYS A 82 -32.76 -0.70 36.74
C LYS A 82 -32.63 -0.42 38.23
N ILE A 83 -31.59 0.30 38.66
CA ILE A 83 -31.40 0.69 40.06
C ILE A 83 -32.58 1.52 40.56
N ILE A 84 -33.03 2.50 39.77
CA ILE A 84 -34.18 3.35 40.12
C ILE A 84 -35.48 2.53 40.20
N LEU A 85 -35.67 1.57 39.29
CA LEU A 85 -36.85 0.71 39.29
C LEU A 85 -36.85 -0.33 40.43
N SER A 86 -35.68 -0.72 40.93
CA SER A 86 -35.55 -1.63 42.08
C SER A 86 -35.71 -0.94 43.43
N ASP A 87 -35.62 0.39 43.48
CA ASP A 87 -35.75 1.16 44.71
C ASP A 87 -37.22 1.25 45.14
N GLN A 88 -37.59 0.49 46.17
CA GLN A 88 -38.94 0.46 46.73
C GLN A 88 -39.36 1.77 47.41
N SER A 89 -38.40 2.64 47.75
CA SER A 89 -38.65 3.94 48.38
C SER A 89 -38.84 5.09 47.37
N ALA A 90 -38.68 4.80 46.08
CA ALA A 90 -38.73 5.81 45.03
C ALA A 90 -40.14 6.40 44.86
N LYS A 91 -40.22 7.72 44.65
CA LYS A 91 -41.48 8.41 44.35
C LYS A 91 -42.12 7.82 43.08
N PRO A 92 -43.45 7.64 43.02
CA PRO A 92 -44.13 7.03 41.87
C PRO A 92 -43.88 7.78 40.55
N SER A 93 -43.76 9.11 40.59
CA SER A 93 -43.42 9.92 39.42
C SER A 93 -42.01 9.63 38.87
N LYS A 94 -41.05 9.26 39.74
CA LYS A 94 -39.70 8.86 39.30
C LYS A 94 -39.72 7.49 38.64
N ILE A 95 -40.50 6.56 39.18
CA ILE A 95 -40.69 5.21 38.63
C ILE A 95 -41.26 5.31 37.22
N LYS A 96 -42.36 6.05 37.03
CA LYS A 96 -42.98 6.25 35.70
C LYS A 96 -42.00 6.84 34.67
N ARG A 97 -41.24 7.88 35.05
CA ARG A 97 -40.19 8.46 34.17
C ARG A 97 -39.09 7.46 33.83
N ALA A 98 -38.73 6.58 34.76
CA ALA A 98 -37.73 5.55 34.55
C ALA A 98 -38.25 4.46 33.59
N GLU A 99 -39.53 4.09 33.68
CA GLU A 99 -40.20 3.18 32.74
C GLU A 99 -40.28 3.76 31.32
N ASP A 100 -40.70 5.01 31.18
CA ASP A 100 -40.74 5.71 29.88
C ASP A 100 -39.35 5.76 29.25
N LYS A 101 -38.34 6.10 30.05
CA LYS A 101 -36.94 6.13 29.60
C LYS A 101 -36.45 4.74 29.23
N LYS A 102 -36.83 3.69 29.98
CA LYS A 102 -36.50 2.28 29.65
C LYS A 102 -37.08 1.90 28.28
N ALA A 103 -38.34 2.22 28.01
CA ALA A 103 -38.97 1.96 26.72
C ALA A 103 -38.22 2.67 25.57
N LEU A 104 -37.78 3.91 25.79
CA LEU A 104 -36.98 4.66 24.81
C LEU A 104 -35.59 4.04 24.59
N LEU A 105 -34.93 3.56 25.65
CA LEU A 105 -33.66 2.86 25.53
C LEU A 105 -33.78 1.52 24.80
N LEU A 106 -34.90 0.80 24.95
CA LEU A 106 -35.16 -0.42 24.18
C LEU A 106 -35.25 -0.13 22.67
N LYS A 107 -35.97 0.94 22.27
CA LYS A 107 -35.99 1.37 20.86
C LYS A 107 -34.60 1.75 20.35
N LYS A 108 -33.80 2.46 21.15
CA LYS A 108 -32.41 2.79 20.81
C LYS A 108 -31.54 1.55 20.67
N ARG A 109 -31.69 0.56 21.55
CA ARG A 109 -31.00 -0.73 21.49
C ARG A 109 -31.28 -1.42 20.17
N ASP A 110 -32.55 -1.54 19.78
CA ASP A 110 -32.93 -2.27 18.56
C ASP A 110 -32.36 -1.59 17.30
N ASN A 111 -32.37 -0.27 17.27
CA ASN A 111 -31.75 0.50 16.19
C ASN A 111 -30.22 0.36 16.18
N LEU A 112 -29.58 0.31 17.35
CA LEU A 112 -28.14 0.08 17.46
C LEU A 112 -27.74 -1.33 17.03
N ILE A 113 -28.52 -2.35 17.37
CA ILE A 113 -28.28 -3.74 16.93
C ILE A 113 -28.30 -3.81 15.40
N LYS A 114 -29.33 -3.25 14.75
CA LYS A 114 -29.41 -3.22 13.28
C LYS A 114 -28.19 -2.54 12.67
N ARG A 115 -27.84 -1.33 13.14
CA ARG A 115 -26.66 -0.60 12.66
C ARG A 115 -25.35 -1.36 12.89
N LEU A 116 -25.24 -2.08 14.01
CA LEU A 116 -24.06 -2.87 14.33
C LEU A 116 -23.94 -4.04 13.36
N GLN A 117 -25.03 -4.76 13.08
CA GLN A 117 -25.06 -5.84 12.10
C GLN A 117 -24.68 -5.34 10.69
N ASP A 118 -25.36 -4.28 10.22
CA ASP A 118 -25.09 -3.70 8.89
C ASP A 118 -23.61 -3.29 8.75
N GLN A 119 -23.05 -2.67 9.81
CA GLN A 119 -21.66 -2.21 9.80
C GLN A 119 -20.67 -3.36 9.90
N GLN A 120 -20.98 -4.43 10.63
CA GLN A 120 -20.16 -5.64 10.70
C GLN A 120 -20.07 -6.33 9.35
N GLU A 121 -21.21 -6.59 8.71
CA GLU A 121 -21.26 -7.20 7.38
C GLU A 121 -20.46 -6.38 6.35
N LEU A 122 -20.58 -5.05 6.43
CA LEU A 122 -19.84 -4.16 5.55
C LEU A 122 -18.33 -4.25 5.78
N VAL A 123 -17.86 -4.26 7.03
CA VAL A 123 -16.44 -4.42 7.37
C VAL A 123 -15.92 -5.78 6.89
N GLU A 124 -16.63 -6.87 7.17
CA GLU A 124 -16.26 -8.23 6.74
C GLU A 124 -16.15 -8.33 5.21
N SER A 125 -17.09 -7.72 4.48
CA SER A 125 -17.05 -7.70 3.01
C SER A 125 -15.83 -6.96 2.46
N LEU A 126 -15.42 -5.86 3.10
CA LEU A 126 -14.24 -5.08 2.73
C LEU A 126 -12.95 -5.84 3.05
N GLU A 127 -12.88 -6.50 4.21
CA GLU A 127 -11.73 -7.34 4.59
C GLU A 127 -11.53 -8.48 3.59
N ALA A 128 -12.61 -9.19 3.24
CA ALA A 128 -12.58 -10.25 2.25
C ALA A 128 -12.15 -9.74 0.85
N TYR A 129 -12.59 -8.55 0.45
CA TYR A 129 -12.18 -7.93 -0.80
C TYR A 129 -10.69 -7.55 -0.81
N GLU A 130 -10.19 -6.92 0.25
CA GLU A 130 -8.78 -6.57 0.38
C GLU A 130 -7.88 -7.82 0.40
N GLU A 131 -8.30 -8.91 1.03
CA GLU A 131 -7.56 -10.17 0.99
C GLU A 131 -7.47 -10.77 -0.41
N LYS A 132 -8.59 -10.80 -1.15
CA LYS A 132 -8.62 -11.31 -2.53
C LYS A 132 -7.69 -10.49 -3.42
N LYS A 133 -7.74 -9.17 -3.31
CA LYS A 133 -6.85 -8.26 -4.04
C LYS A 133 -5.38 -8.51 -3.72
N LYS A 134 -5.02 -8.67 -2.44
CA LYS A 134 -3.65 -9.02 -2.02
C LYS A 134 -3.19 -10.37 -2.59
N LYS A 135 -4.08 -11.36 -2.67
CA LYS A 135 -3.78 -12.68 -3.25
C LYS A 135 -3.57 -12.60 -4.77
N GLU A 136 -4.34 -11.76 -5.47
CA GLU A 136 -4.19 -11.51 -6.90
C GLU A 136 -2.90 -10.76 -7.22
N GLU A 137 -2.60 -9.67 -6.49
CA GLU A 137 -1.35 -8.91 -6.62
C GLU A 137 -0.12 -9.82 -6.42
N LYS A 138 -0.14 -10.70 -5.41
CA LYS A 138 0.93 -11.70 -5.19
C LYS A 138 1.07 -12.69 -6.35
N LYS A 139 -0.03 -13.10 -6.98
CA LYS A 139 0.01 -14.00 -8.15
C LYS A 139 0.58 -13.29 -9.37
N GLU A 140 0.21 -12.03 -9.60
CA GLU A 140 0.77 -11.23 -10.69
C GLU A 140 2.27 -10.97 -10.50
N GLU A 141 2.68 -10.62 -9.29
CA GLU A 141 4.10 -10.38 -8.98
C GLU A 141 4.95 -11.64 -9.19
N LYS A 142 4.42 -12.83 -8.84
CA LYS A 142 5.08 -14.12 -9.14
C LYS A 142 5.19 -14.37 -10.65
N LYS A 143 4.11 -14.16 -11.41
CA LYS A 143 4.13 -14.30 -12.87
C LYS A 143 5.11 -13.33 -13.54
N GLU A 144 5.24 -12.12 -13.02
CA GLU A 144 6.19 -11.14 -13.55
C GLU A 144 7.64 -11.55 -13.27
N LYS A 145 7.93 -12.06 -12.06
CA LYS A 145 9.25 -12.61 -11.71
C LYS A 145 9.64 -13.80 -12.59
N GLU A 146 8.73 -14.75 -12.82
CA GLU A 146 8.97 -15.89 -13.73
C GLU A 146 9.22 -15.44 -15.18
N LYS A 147 8.48 -14.44 -15.67
CA LYS A 147 8.72 -13.88 -17.02
C LYS A 147 10.09 -13.20 -17.13
N LYS A 148 10.55 -12.51 -16.09
CA LYS A 148 11.88 -11.89 -16.05
C LYS A 148 12.99 -12.94 -16.05
N GLU A 149 12.87 -13.99 -15.23
CA GLU A 149 13.84 -15.09 -15.21
C GLU A 149 13.92 -15.85 -16.54
N LYS A 150 12.78 -16.14 -17.18
CA LYS A 150 12.77 -16.78 -18.52
C LYS A 150 13.48 -15.92 -19.56
N LYS A 151 13.21 -14.61 -19.61
CA LYS A 151 13.89 -13.68 -20.53
C LYS A 151 15.40 -13.61 -20.28
N GLU A 152 15.84 -13.74 -19.03
CA GLU A 152 17.26 -13.70 -18.70
C GLU A 152 17.99 -14.99 -19.10
N LYS A 153 17.36 -16.17 -18.88
CA LYS A 153 17.89 -17.46 -19.36
C LYS A 153 18.00 -17.50 -20.88
N GLU A 154 17.00 -17.01 -21.60
CA GLU A 154 16.98 -16.97 -23.06
C GLU A 154 18.08 -16.04 -23.63
N LYS A 155 18.36 -14.91 -22.95
CA LYS A 155 19.50 -14.03 -23.30
C LYS A 155 20.85 -14.70 -23.06
N LYS A 156 21.00 -15.49 -21.99
CA LYS A 156 22.24 -16.24 -21.71
C LYS A 156 22.49 -17.32 -22.76
N GLU A 157 21.47 -18.09 -23.14
CA GLU A 157 21.60 -19.11 -24.20
C GLU A 157 21.94 -18.49 -25.57
N LYS A 158 21.31 -17.36 -25.94
CA LYS A 158 21.65 -16.67 -27.19
C LYS A 158 23.11 -16.20 -27.22
N LYS A 159 23.62 -15.63 -26.12
CA LYS A 159 25.03 -15.22 -26.00
C LYS A 159 25.99 -16.41 -26.08
N GLU A 160 25.62 -17.56 -25.54
CA GLU A 160 26.46 -18.76 -25.58
C GLU A 160 26.49 -19.38 -26.98
N LYS A 161 25.35 -19.40 -27.69
CA LYS A 161 25.28 -19.84 -29.11
C LYS A 161 26.11 -18.93 -30.03
N GLU A 162 26.03 -17.61 -29.86
CA GLU A 162 26.87 -16.67 -30.62
C GLU A 162 28.37 -16.86 -30.38
N LYS A 163 28.78 -17.13 -29.13
CA LYS A 163 30.18 -17.43 -28.81
C LYS A 163 30.66 -18.72 -29.50
N LYS A 164 29.88 -19.80 -29.43
CA LYS A 164 30.22 -21.08 -30.09
C LYS A 164 30.27 -20.95 -31.61
N GLU A 165 29.44 -20.11 -32.21
CA GLU A 165 29.46 -19.86 -33.66
C GLU A 165 30.68 -19.04 -34.09
N LYS A 166 31.09 -18.04 -33.29
CA LYS A 166 32.33 -17.28 -33.51
C LYS A 166 33.58 -18.17 -33.42
N GLU A 167 33.67 -19.05 -32.41
CA GLU A 167 34.77 -20.02 -32.30
C GLU A 167 34.82 -20.99 -33.50
N LYS A 168 33.66 -21.46 -33.99
CA LYS A 168 33.62 -22.32 -35.18
C LYS A 168 34.10 -21.59 -36.44
N LYS A 169 33.77 -20.30 -36.59
CA LYS A 169 34.25 -19.49 -37.73
C LYS A 169 35.76 -19.27 -37.66
N GLU A 170 36.31 -18.94 -36.49
CA GLU A 170 37.77 -18.81 -36.30
C GLU A 170 38.53 -20.11 -36.57
N LYS A 171 38.01 -21.26 -36.12
CA LYS A 171 38.64 -22.57 -36.41
C LYS A 171 38.66 -22.87 -37.91
N LYS A 172 37.56 -22.61 -38.63
CA LYS A 172 37.50 -22.78 -40.10
C LYS A 172 38.46 -21.85 -40.84
N GLU A 173 38.65 -20.63 -40.36
CA GLU A 173 39.57 -19.67 -40.98
C GLU A 173 41.04 -20.06 -40.75
N LYS A 174 41.37 -20.56 -39.56
CA LYS A 174 42.70 -21.11 -39.24
C LYS A 174 43.03 -22.35 -40.10
N GLU A 175 42.09 -23.28 -40.27
CA GLU A 175 42.27 -24.43 -41.17
C GLU A 175 42.47 -24.03 -42.64
N LYS A 176 41.73 -23.02 -43.12
CA LYS A 176 41.91 -22.50 -44.50
C LYS A 176 43.30 -21.89 -44.70
N LYS A 177 43.77 -21.06 -43.75
CA LYS A 177 45.12 -20.46 -43.80
C LYS A 177 46.23 -21.52 -43.72
N GLU A 178 46.02 -22.62 -42.99
CA GLU A 178 46.99 -23.70 -42.91
C GLU A 178 47.06 -24.53 -44.20
N LYS A 179 45.90 -24.79 -44.85
CA LYS A 179 45.84 -25.44 -46.17
C LYS A 179 46.53 -24.61 -47.26
N GLU A 180 46.29 -23.30 -47.31
CA GLU A 180 46.99 -22.40 -48.25
C GLU A 180 48.52 -22.38 -48.04
N LYS A 181 48.98 -22.43 -46.77
CA LYS A 181 50.42 -22.52 -46.48
C LYS A 181 51.04 -23.84 -46.93
N LYS A 182 50.30 -24.96 -46.83
CA LYS A 182 50.77 -26.26 -47.33
C LYS A 182 50.85 -26.30 -48.86
N GLU A 183 49.86 -25.76 -49.57
CA GLU A 183 49.90 -25.67 -51.04
C GLU A 183 51.03 -24.77 -51.55
N LYS A 184 51.32 -23.64 -50.88
CA LYS A 184 52.45 -22.77 -51.27
C LYS A 184 53.81 -23.47 -51.10
N LYS A 185 54.01 -24.23 -50.02
CA LYS A 185 55.23 -25.04 -49.81
C LYS A 185 55.40 -26.17 -50.84
N GLU A 186 54.31 -26.74 -51.34
CA GLU A 186 54.38 -27.78 -52.37
C GLU A 186 54.74 -27.21 -53.76
N LYS A 187 54.28 -26.00 -54.08
CA LYS A 187 54.64 -25.31 -55.33
C LYS A 187 56.10 -24.85 -55.35
N GLU A 188 56.69 -24.45 -54.22
CA GLU A 188 58.12 -24.13 -54.13
C GLU A 188 59.03 -25.37 -54.28
N LYS A 189 58.60 -26.54 -53.81
CA LYS A 189 59.35 -27.79 -53.99
C LYS A 189 59.34 -28.32 -55.44
N LYS A 190 58.32 -28.01 -56.23
CA LYS A 190 58.27 -28.37 -57.66
C LYS A 190 59.06 -27.42 -58.57
N ALA A 191 59.34 -26.19 -58.12
CA ALA A 191 60.13 -25.21 -58.90
C ALA A 191 61.65 -25.38 -58.77
N SER A 192 62.14 -26.10 -57.76
CA SER A 192 63.58 -26.34 -57.51
C SER A 192 64.13 -27.63 -58.13
N GLY A 193 63.29 -28.47 -58.77
CA GLY A 193 63.67 -29.80 -59.25
C GLY A 193 64.08 -29.94 -60.72
N SER A 194 64.15 -28.87 -61.54
CA SER A 194 64.37 -29.02 -62.99
C SER A 194 65.42 -28.04 -63.55
N LYS A 195 66.66 -28.14 -63.05
CA LYS A 195 67.86 -27.58 -63.69
C LYS A 195 69.09 -28.43 -63.39
N THR A 196 69.18 -29.62 -63.98
CA THR A 196 70.48 -30.28 -64.18
C THR A 196 70.37 -31.42 -65.19
N SER A 197 70.77 -31.14 -66.43
CA SER A 197 71.60 -32.04 -67.25
C SER A 197 71.84 -31.43 -68.64
N LYS A 198 72.89 -30.61 -68.72
CA LYS A 198 73.57 -30.23 -69.98
C LYS A 198 75.07 -30.39 -69.74
N LYS A 199 75.66 -31.46 -70.29
CA LYS A 199 77.08 -31.78 -70.52
C LYS A 199 77.13 -33.31 -70.64
N LYS A 200 77.76 -33.93 -71.64
CA LYS A 200 78.70 -33.47 -72.66
C LYS A 200 78.73 -34.55 -73.74
#